data_AF-A0AA48HKH6-F1
#
_entry.id   AF-A0AA48HKH6-F1
#
_cell.length_a   1.000
_cell.length_b   1.000
_cell.length_c   1.000
_cell.angle_alpha   90.00
_cell.angle_beta   90.00
_cell.angle_gamma   90.00
#
_symmetry.space_group_name_H-M   'P 1'
#
loop_
_entity.id
_entity.type
_entity.pdbx_description
1 polymer ?
#
loop_
_entity_poly.entity_id
_entity_poly.type
_entity_poly.pdbx_seq_one_letter_code
_entity_poly.pdbx_strand_id
1 'polypeptide(L)'
;MFSLHSIMGVILPRLEKESAIRELGRGWHYFLGFAIAILAIWLIRRWYRDGFVIARGSLPPSLRTWHVLIAAVVVITPLLAVPLGLLNAWGEGRTVHLAGMVDLPTLMGQERAIWQFSGYFHSALGLTLTMVSIIGLVSAGYSHLRYRRGLLAAFPPGFGFLMLVKATVFIYAINSFKDREPGYIAAAITLAIVGIVWLIGSRIGHAAKDGFSEAPAGKVPFAAGASVIAGAVTFAMFVPYILFKVTPFATGIKVEGDPEISWHRERAAEVEITAPTEFEQTVAMETYKWCEFCHTVEAGAKPLVGPNLHNIFGQKAGTVPNFYYSEAMAKAGQDGLVWDEQTLDGFLADPENFIPGTAMRISSGPVEDPEVRRAVINILKRRTMTDAEE
;
A
#
# COMPACT_ATOMS: atom_id res chain seq x y z
N MET A 1 -18.72 4.18 4.66
CA MET A 1 -17.70 5.04 4.00
C MET A 1 -16.31 4.43 4.08
N PHE A 2 -15.72 4.26 5.26
CA PHE A 2 -14.39 3.61 5.40
C PHE A 2 -14.25 2.26 4.67
N SER A 3 -15.27 1.39 4.77
CA SER A 3 -15.26 0.09 4.08
C SER A 3 -15.15 0.24 2.57
N LEU A 4 -15.95 1.12 1.97
CA LEU A 4 -15.90 1.42 0.53
C LEU A 4 -14.53 2.00 0.14
N HIS A 5 -14.03 2.98 0.91
CA HIS A 5 -12.71 3.54 0.69
C HIS A 5 -11.59 2.48 0.74
N SER A 6 -11.69 1.53 1.68
CA SER A 6 -10.72 0.43 1.81
C SER A 6 -10.77 -0.53 0.63
N ILE A 7 -11.96 -0.90 0.16
CA ILE A 7 -12.15 -1.74 -1.02
C ILE A 7 -11.57 -1.05 -2.26
N MET A 8 -11.83 0.24 -2.43
CA MET A 8 -11.28 1.03 -3.53
C MET A 8 -9.75 1.06 -3.52
N GLY A 9 -9.13 1.18 -2.35
CA GLY A 9 -7.67 1.11 -2.21
C GLY A 9 -7.06 -0.20 -2.70
N VAL A 10 -7.83 -1.28 -2.75
CA VAL A 10 -7.40 -2.57 -3.31
C VAL A 10 -7.67 -2.66 -4.81
N ILE A 11 -8.78 -2.09 -5.28
CA ILE A 11 -9.17 -2.16 -6.69
C ILE A 11 -8.31 -1.22 -7.56
N LEU A 12 -8.07 0.02 -7.11
CA LEU A 12 -7.41 1.05 -7.92
C LEU A 12 -6.03 0.63 -8.47
N PRO A 13 -5.13 0.01 -7.70
CA PRO A 13 -3.84 -0.44 -8.22
C PRO A 13 -3.94 -1.52 -9.31
N ARG A 14 -5.09 -2.21 -9.40
CA ARG A 14 -5.33 -3.32 -10.33
C ARG A 14 -6.02 -2.87 -11.63
N LEU A 15 -6.39 -1.60 -11.73
CA LEU A 15 -6.93 -1.00 -12.95
C LEU A 15 -5.79 -0.45 -13.81
N GLU A 16 -5.97 -0.49 -15.13
CA GLU A 16 -5.05 0.14 -16.09
C GLU A 16 -4.83 1.62 -15.75
N LYS A 17 -3.57 2.07 -15.79
CA LYS A 17 -3.15 3.39 -15.28
C LYS A 17 -3.89 4.57 -15.92
N GLU A 18 -4.03 4.52 -17.24
CA GLU A 18 -4.61 5.57 -18.08
C GLU A 18 -6.10 5.35 -18.37
N SER A 19 -6.71 4.33 -17.76
CA SER A 19 -8.12 4.06 -18.00
C SER A 19 -9.02 5.11 -17.33
N ALA A 20 -10.07 5.54 -18.05
CA ALA A 20 -11.08 6.45 -17.51
C ALA A 20 -11.74 5.93 -16.23
N ILE A 21 -11.90 4.61 -16.10
CA ILE A 21 -12.46 3.98 -14.88
C ILE A 21 -11.53 4.13 -13.67
N ARG A 22 -10.20 4.12 -13.88
CA ARG A 22 -9.25 4.36 -12.80
C ARG A 22 -9.25 5.81 -12.36
N GLU A 23 -9.38 6.77 -13.29
CA GLU A 23 -9.51 8.19 -12.95
C GLU A 23 -10.81 8.45 -12.16
N LEU A 24 -11.93 7.92 -12.62
CA LEU A 24 -13.19 7.99 -11.89
C LEU A 24 -13.07 7.39 -10.49
N GLY A 25 -12.43 6.22 -10.39
CA GLY A 25 -12.17 5.56 -9.12
C GLY A 25 -11.26 6.37 -8.19
N ARG A 26 -10.18 7.00 -8.71
CA ARG A 26 -9.34 7.93 -7.94
C ARG A 26 -10.18 9.05 -7.38
N GLY A 27 -11.04 9.64 -8.20
CA GLY A 27 -11.86 10.77 -7.75
C GLY A 27 -12.83 10.41 -6.62
N TRP A 28 -13.45 9.23 -6.70
CA TRP A 28 -14.27 8.70 -5.60
C TRP A 28 -13.44 8.37 -4.36
N HIS A 29 -12.20 7.90 -4.52
CA HIS A 29 -11.31 7.59 -3.41
C HIS A 29 -10.94 8.87 -2.64
N TYR A 30 -10.59 9.94 -3.36
CA TYR A 30 -10.35 11.25 -2.77
C TYR A 30 -11.59 11.77 -2.04
N PHE A 31 -12.76 11.78 -2.70
CA PHE A 31 -14.01 12.24 -2.10
C PHE A 31 -14.34 11.50 -0.79
N LEU A 32 -14.28 10.16 -0.81
CA LEU A 32 -14.53 9.35 0.38
C LEU A 32 -13.49 9.63 1.48
N GLY A 33 -12.22 9.81 1.12
CA GLY A 33 -11.16 10.17 2.07
C GLY A 33 -11.45 11.49 2.78
N PHE A 34 -11.77 12.55 2.03
CA PHE A 34 -12.15 13.86 2.59
C PHE A 34 -13.37 13.76 3.49
N ALA A 35 -14.43 13.08 3.04
CA ALA A 35 -15.64 12.93 3.84
C ALA A 35 -15.38 12.13 5.13
N ILE A 36 -14.51 11.11 5.08
CA ILE A 36 -14.05 10.37 6.27
C ILE A 36 -13.29 11.30 7.23
N ALA A 37 -12.40 12.17 6.73
CA ALA A 37 -11.67 13.11 7.57
C ALA A 37 -12.61 14.14 8.24
N ILE A 38 -13.61 14.65 7.52
CA ILE A 38 -14.64 15.55 8.09
C ILE A 38 -15.43 14.82 9.20
N LEU A 39 -15.86 13.59 8.94
CA LEU A 39 -16.56 12.78 9.94
C LEU A 39 -15.67 12.47 11.15
N ALA A 40 -14.37 12.28 10.94
CA ALA A 40 -13.40 12.10 12.01
C ALA A 40 -13.28 13.35 12.90
N ILE A 41 -13.18 14.55 12.31
CA ILE A 41 -13.18 15.82 13.05
C ILE A 41 -14.48 15.97 13.85
N TRP A 42 -15.63 15.73 13.21
CA TRP A 42 -16.93 15.77 13.87
C TRP A 42 -17.00 14.79 15.06
N LEU A 43 -16.49 13.57 14.88
CA LEU A 43 -16.49 12.54 15.91
C LEU A 43 -15.56 12.91 17.07
N ILE A 44 -14.36 13.45 16.81
CA ILE A 44 -13.45 13.97 17.84
C ILE A 44 -14.13 15.10 18.63
N ARG A 45 -14.76 16.06 17.95
CA ARG A 45 -15.49 17.16 18.60
C ARG A 45 -16.62 16.62 19.47
N ARG A 46 -17.37 15.63 18.98
CA ARG A 46 -18.44 14.98 19.73
C ARG A 46 -17.88 14.26 20.97
N TRP A 47 -16.78 13.53 20.84
CA TRP A 47 -16.12 12.86 21.97
C TRP A 47 -15.58 13.84 23.00
N TYR A 48 -15.05 14.98 22.56
CA TYR A 48 -14.62 16.06 23.45
C TYR A 48 -15.78 16.65 24.26
N ARG A 49 -16.94 16.87 23.62
CA ARG A 49 -18.13 17.46 24.26
C ARG A 49 -18.89 16.47 25.15
N ASP A 50 -19.16 15.27 24.63
CA ASP A 50 -20.10 14.32 25.22
C ASP A 50 -19.39 13.19 26.00
N GLY A 51 -18.05 13.12 25.91
CA GLY A 51 -17.26 12.01 26.38
C GLY A 51 -17.31 10.80 25.43
N PHE A 52 -16.50 9.77 25.74
CA PHE A 52 -16.41 8.57 24.92
C PHE A 52 -17.59 7.62 25.20
N VAL A 53 -18.36 7.28 24.17
CA VAL A 53 -19.55 6.42 24.29
C VAL A 53 -19.15 4.95 24.14
N ILE A 54 -18.62 4.36 25.20
CA ILE A 54 -18.73 2.91 25.45
C ILE A 54 -19.68 2.77 26.63
N ALA A 55 -20.74 1.96 26.50
CA ALA A 55 -21.73 1.78 27.55
C ALA A 55 -21.04 1.52 28.91
N ARG A 56 -21.27 2.40 29.91
CA ARG A 56 -20.66 2.28 31.23
C ARG A 56 -21.01 0.93 31.85
N GLY A 57 -20.02 0.24 32.43
CA GLY A 57 -20.20 -1.07 33.09
C GLY A 57 -20.11 -2.30 32.18
N SER A 58 -19.82 -2.14 30.88
CA SER A 58 -19.70 -3.28 29.95
C SER A 58 -18.35 -4.02 30.01
N LEU A 59 -17.27 -3.31 30.37
CA LEU A 59 -15.88 -3.81 30.38
C LEU A 59 -15.09 -3.17 31.55
N PRO A 60 -14.03 -3.86 32.04
CA PRO A 60 -13.10 -3.29 33.00
C PRO A 60 -12.50 -1.95 32.52
N PRO A 61 -12.15 -1.00 33.42
CA PRO A 61 -11.63 0.31 33.03
C PRO A 61 -10.41 0.27 32.10
N SER A 62 -9.44 -0.60 32.38
CA SER A 62 -8.22 -0.75 31.56
C SER A 62 -8.52 -1.21 30.14
N LEU A 63 -9.37 -2.22 29.98
CA LEU A 63 -9.79 -2.76 28.68
C LEU A 63 -10.62 -1.74 27.89
N ARG A 64 -11.44 -0.94 28.58
CA ARG A 64 -12.17 0.16 27.97
C ARG A 64 -11.23 1.23 27.44
N THR A 65 -10.26 1.69 28.24
CA THR A 65 -9.24 2.64 27.81
C THR A 65 -8.46 2.11 26.61
N TRP A 66 -8.14 0.82 26.61
CA TRP A 66 -7.50 0.17 25.46
C TRP A 66 -8.34 0.22 24.18
N HIS A 67 -9.63 -0.11 24.24
CA HIS A 67 -10.51 0.00 23.06
C HIS A 67 -10.72 1.44 22.60
N VAL A 68 -10.75 2.39 23.54
CA VAL A 68 -10.76 3.83 23.24
C VAL A 68 -9.51 4.23 22.48
N LEU A 69 -8.32 3.79 22.93
CA LEU A 69 -7.05 4.04 22.26
C LEU A 69 -7.04 3.53 20.81
N ILE A 70 -7.46 2.28 20.60
CA ILE A 70 -7.58 1.70 19.26
C ILE A 70 -8.52 2.53 18.38
N ALA A 71 -9.71 2.87 18.89
CA ALA A 71 -10.68 3.68 18.16
C ALA A 71 -10.15 5.09 17.86
N ALA A 72 -9.42 5.71 18.79
CA ALA A 72 -8.82 7.03 18.61
C ALA A 72 -7.79 7.02 17.47
N VAL A 73 -6.92 6.01 17.40
CA VAL A 73 -5.97 5.88 16.28
C VAL A 73 -6.70 5.74 14.95
N VAL A 74 -7.77 4.94 14.90
CA VAL A 74 -8.57 4.77 13.69
C VAL A 74 -9.18 6.10 13.20
N VAL A 75 -9.58 6.98 14.12
CA VAL A 75 -10.17 8.29 13.81
C VAL A 75 -9.12 9.35 13.47
N ILE A 76 -7.96 9.31 14.11
CA ILE A 76 -6.89 10.30 13.88
C ILE A 76 -6.20 10.04 12.54
N THR A 77 -5.97 8.78 12.15
CA THR A 77 -5.18 8.48 10.95
C THR A 77 -5.69 9.13 9.66
N PRO A 78 -7.00 9.16 9.34
CA PRO A 78 -7.48 9.88 8.17
C PRO A 78 -7.11 11.36 8.13
N LEU A 79 -6.97 12.02 9.29
CA LEU A 79 -6.59 13.43 9.37
C LEU A 79 -5.15 13.66 8.91
N LEU A 80 -4.30 12.63 8.97
CA LEU A 80 -2.94 12.64 8.46
C LEU A 80 -2.86 12.08 7.04
N ALA A 81 -3.63 11.04 6.75
CA ALA A 81 -3.58 10.34 5.47
C ALA A 81 -4.14 11.19 4.32
N VAL A 82 -5.21 11.96 4.55
CA VAL A 82 -5.83 12.79 3.49
C VAL A 82 -4.88 13.89 3.00
N PRO A 83 -4.25 14.72 3.86
CA PRO A 83 -3.26 15.69 3.40
C PRO A 83 -2.08 15.04 2.65
N LEU A 84 -1.58 13.89 3.12
CA LEU A 84 -0.52 13.17 2.42
C LEU A 84 -0.98 12.64 1.05
N GLY A 85 -2.21 12.16 0.93
CA GLY A 85 -2.76 11.73 -0.37
C GLY A 85 -2.90 12.89 -1.35
N LEU A 86 -3.30 14.07 -0.86
CA LEU A 86 -3.37 15.30 -1.66
C LEU A 86 -1.97 15.75 -2.13
N LEU A 87 -0.99 15.77 -1.22
CA LEU A 87 0.40 16.07 -1.54
C LEU A 87 1.00 15.05 -2.51
N ASN A 88 0.58 13.79 -2.45
CA ASN A 88 1.02 12.76 -3.40
C ASN A 88 0.51 13.06 -4.82
N ALA A 89 -0.79 13.35 -4.97
CA ALA A 89 -1.38 13.72 -6.24
C ALA A 89 -0.75 14.99 -6.84
N TRP A 90 -0.56 16.03 -6.02
CA TRP A 90 0.08 17.27 -6.47
C TRP A 90 1.59 17.11 -6.75
N GLY A 91 2.29 16.26 -6.01
CA GLY A 91 3.69 15.91 -6.31
C GLY A 91 3.82 15.22 -7.68
N GLU A 92 2.78 14.51 -8.12
CA GLU A 92 2.66 13.95 -9.47
C GLU A 92 2.13 14.96 -10.51
N GLY A 93 1.76 16.18 -10.08
CA GLY A 93 1.21 17.23 -10.92
C GLY A 93 -0.23 16.97 -11.37
N ARG A 94 -0.97 16.12 -10.65
CA ARG A 94 -2.36 15.79 -10.99
C ARG A 94 -3.34 16.73 -10.31
N THR A 95 -4.38 17.11 -11.05
CA THR A 95 -5.59 17.72 -10.48
C THR A 95 -6.36 16.67 -9.68
N VAL A 96 -6.84 17.04 -8.50
CA VAL A 96 -7.64 16.15 -7.65
C VAL A 96 -9.12 16.40 -7.91
N HIS A 97 -9.75 15.46 -8.61
CA HIS A 97 -11.18 15.49 -8.93
C HIS A 97 -11.98 14.82 -7.81
N LEU A 98 -12.74 15.56 -7.00
CA LEU A 98 -13.55 14.97 -5.92
C LEU A 98 -14.87 14.43 -6.47
N ALA A 99 -14.86 13.16 -6.90
CA ALA A 99 -16.00 12.47 -7.52
C ALA A 99 -16.65 13.25 -8.67
N GLY A 100 -15.87 14.05 -9.41
CA GLY A 100 -16.36 14.91 -10.50
C GLY A 100 -17.19 16.12 -10.06
N MET A 101 -17.27 16.41 -8.76
CA MET A 101 -18.06 17.52 -8.21
C MET A 101 -17.23 18.78 -7.99
N VAL A 102 -15.99 18.62 -7.55
CA VAL A 102 -15.07 19.72 -7.20
C VAL A 102 -13.68 19.34 -7.66
N ASP A 103 -13.03 20.24 -8.39
CA ASP A 103 -11.66 20.09 -8.82
C ASP A 103 -10.73 20.92 -7.93
N LEU A 104 -9.73 20.26 -7.37
CA LEU A 104 -8.65 20.92 -6.64
C LEU A 104 -7.42 20.99 -7.57
N PRO A 105 -7.11 22.17 -8.13
CA PRO A 105 -5.98 22.32 -9.04
C PRO A 105 -4.67 22.00 -8.32
N THR A 106 -3.65 21.61 -9.09
CA THR A 106 -2.31 21.45 -8.52
C THR A 106 -1.82 22.79 -7.97
N LEU A 107 -1.38 22.81 -6.71
CA LEU A 107 -0.84 24.01 -6.05
C LEU A 107 0.68 24.12 -6.17
N MET A 108 1.31 23.14 -6.82
CA MET A 108 2.76 23.03 -6.95
C MET A 108 3.14 22.35 -8.27
N GLY A 109 4.40 22.53 -8.70
CA GLY A 109 4.96 21.77 -9.81
C GLY A 109 5.15 20.30 -9.46
N GLN A 110 5.32 19.47 -10.48
CA GLN A 110 5.68 18.06 -10.31
C GLN A 110 7.03 17.91 -9.61
N GLU A 111 7.01 17.34 -8.41
CA GLU A 111 8.19 17.22 -7.55
C GLU A 111 8.29 15.79 -7.01
N ARG A 112 9.27 15.03 -7.51
CA ARG A 112 9.44 13.60 -7.21
C ARG A 112 9.66 13.34 -5.73
N ALA A 113 10.42 14.20 -5.04
CA ALA A 113 10.69 14.07 -3.62
C ALA A 113 9.40 14.14 -2.78
N ILE A 114 8.49 15.06 -3.13
CA ILE A 114 7.21 15.21 -2.45
C ILE A 114 6.31 14.01 -2.75
N TRP A 115 6.20 13.60 -4.01
CA TRP A 115 5.45 12.40 -4.40
C TRP A 115 5.94 11.15 -3.64
N GLN A 116 7.25 10.92 -3.59
CA GLN A 116 7.84 9.76 -2.92
C GLN A 116 7.60 9.78 -1.40
N PHE A 117 7.88 10.90 -0.75
CA PHE A 117 7.68 11.07 0.68
C PHE A 117 6.21 10.84 1.06
N SER A 118 5.29 11.56 0.40
CA SER A 118 3.88 11.54 0.76
C SER A 118 3.23 10.20 0.42
N GLY A 119 3.60 9.58 -0.71
CA GLY A 119 3.12 8.25 -1.10
C GLY A 119 3.56 7.16 -0.14
N TYR A 120 4.81 7.23 0.34
CA TYR A 120 5.34 6.32 1.35
C TYR A 120 4.54 6.41 2.65
N PHE A 121 4.40 7.62 3.21
CA PHE A 121 3.72 7.80 4.49
C PHE A 121 2.19 7.62 4.39
N HIS A 122 1.57 7.95 3.26
CA HIS A 122 0.17 7.62 3.00
C HIS A 122 -0.05 6.10 3.04
N SER A 123 0.81 5.32 2.39
CA SER A 123 0.77 3.86 2.42
C SER A 123 1.00 3.30 3.83
N ALA A 124 2.00 3.83 4.55
CA ALA A 124 2.30 3.44 5.93
C ALA A 124 1.13 3.67 6.89
N LEU A 125 0.41 4.79 6.74
CA LEU A 125 -0.79 5.08 7.52
C LEU A 125 -1.94 4.12 7.18
N GLY A 126 -2.10 3.77 5.90
CA GLY A 126 -3.03 2.75 5.45
C GLY A 126 -2.79 1.40 6.14
N LEU A 127 -1.52 0.98 6.20
CA LEU A 127 -1.10 -0.24 6.90
C LEU A 127 -1.24 -0.14 8.42
N THR A 128 -0.91 1.00 9.02
CA THR A 128 -1.12 1.28 10.45
C THR A 128 -2.57 1.02 10.84
N LEU A 129 -3.52 1.57 10.09
CA LEU A 129 -4.94 1.33 10.32
C LEU A 129 -5.31 -0.16 10.23
N THR A 130 -4.64 -0.92 9.35
CA THR A 130 -4.88 -2.36 9.20
C THR A 130 -4.37 -3.11 10.42
N MET A 131 -3.13 -2.86 10.85
CA MET A 131 -2.54 -3.49 12.02
C MET A 131 -3.37 -3.21 13.28
N VAL A 132 -3.75 -1.94 13.47
CA VAL A 132 -4.64 -1.53 14.58
C VAL A 132 -6.02 -2.20 14.48
N SER A 133 -6.55 -2.43 13.28
CA SER A 133 -7.81 -3.17 13.11
C SER A 133 -7.68 -4.65 13.49
N ILE A 134 -6.59 -5.30 13.12
CA ILE A 134 -6.30 -6.70 13.49
C ILE A 134 -6.14 -6.81 15.02
N ILE A 135 -5.38 -5.90 15.63
CA ILE A 135 -5.25 -5.79 17.10
C ILE A 135 -6.64 -5.61 17.74
N GLY A 136 -7.49 -4.76 17.14
CA GLY A 136 -8.87 -4.57 17.57
C GLY A 136 -9.72 -5.83 17.49
N LEU A 137 -9.60 -6.63 16.44
CA LEU A 137 -10.30 -7.91 16.30
C LEU A 137 -9.88 -8.92 17.38
N VAL A 138 -8.57 -9.04 17.64
CA VAL A 138 -8.05 -9.90 18.71
C VAL A 138 -8.59 -9.44 20.07
N SER A 139 -8.60 -8.12 20.32
CA SER A 139 -9.12 -7.52 21.55
C SER A 139 -10.63 -7.74 21.72
N ALA A 140 -11.41 -7.66 20.63
CA ALA A 140 -12.83 -8.01 20.62
C ALA A 140 -13.04 -9.50 20.91
N GLY A 141 -12.24 -10.39 20.33
CA GLY A 141 -12.30 -11.83 20.60
C GLY A 141 -12.07 -12.14 22.07
N TYR A 142 -11.02 -11.55 22.66
CA TYR A 142 -10.75 -11.63 24.09
C TYR A 142 -11.94 -11.10 24.93
N SER A 143 -12.46 -9.93 24.56
CA SER A 143 -13.59 -9.31 25.26
C SER A 143 -14.87 -10.15 25.20
N HIS A 144 -15.08 -10.85 24.08
CA HIS A 144 -16.19 -11.76 23.89
C HIS A 144 -16.05 -12.99 24.79
N LEU A 145 -14.90 -13.66 24.72
CA LEU A 145 -14.63 -14.88 25.48
C LEU A 145 -14.64 -14.63 26.99
N ARG A 146 -14.15 -13.46 27.44
CA ARG A 146 -14.01 -13.16 28.88
C ARG A 146 -15.17 -12.39 29.50
N TYR A 147 -15.81 -11.49 28.74
CA TYR A 147 -16.79 -10.53 29.23
C TYR A 147 -18.11 -10.51 28.43
N ARG A 148 -18.30 -11.41 27.46
CA ARG A 148 -19.49 -11.48 26.58
C ARG A 148 -19.78 -10.18 25.83
N ARG A 149 -18.74 -9.38 25.58
CA ARG A 149 -18.81 -8.20 24.72
C ARG A 149 -18.06 -8.50 23.44
N GLY A 150 -18.81 -8.96 22.45
CA GLY A 150 -18.31 -9.28 21.12
C GLY A 150 -17.93 -8.05 20.31
N LEU A 151 -17.50 -8.29 19.08
CA LEU A 151 -16.99 -7.29 18.14
C LEU A 151 -17.83 -6.00 18.08
N LEU A 152 -19.16 -6.11 18.01
CA LEU A 152 -20.06 -4.97 17.88
C LEU A 152 -20.31 -4.21 19.19
N ALA A 153 -20.01 -4.83 20.34
CA ALA A 153 -20.29 -4.27 21.66
C ALA A 153 -19.02 -3.92 22.46
N ALA A 154 -17.86 -4.39 22.02
CA ALA A 154 -16.56 -4.11 22.63
C ALA A 154 -16.06 -2.69 22.33
N PHE A 155 -16.44 -2.14 21.18
CA PHE A 155 -16.01 -0.84 20.67
C PHE A 155 -17.19 0.14 20.53
N PRO A 156 -16.93 1.43 20.28
CA PRO A 156 -18.00 2.35 19.90
C PRO A 156 -18.78 1.84 18.67
N PRO A 157 -20.06 2.21 18.53
CA PRO A 157 -20.91 1.72 17.45
C PRO A 157 -20.24 1.84 16.07
N GLY A 158 -20.22 0.73 15.32
CA GLY A 158 -19.65 0.64 13.98
C GLY A 158 -18.15 0.33 13.90
N PHE A 159 -17.34 0.57 14.95
CA PHE A 159 -15.90 0.33 14.91
C PHE A 159 -15.53 -1.14 14.78
N GLY A 160 -16.22 -2.03 15.50
CA GLY A 160 -15.98 -3.47 15.37
C GLY A 160 -16.20 -3.97 13.94
N PHE A 161 -17.31 -3.55 13.31
CA PHE A 161 -17.59 -3.90 11.92
C PHE A 161 -16.53 -3.34 10.96
N LEU A 162 -16.11 -2.08 11.17
CA LEU A 162 -15.02 -1.47 10.41
C LEU A 162 -13.73 -2.29 10.49
N MET A 163 -13.34 -2.73 11.70
CA MET A 163 -12.12 -3.52 11.90
C MET A 163 -12.19 -4.85 11.17
N LEU A 164 -13.35 -5.53 11.21
CA LEU A 164 -13.58 -6.78 10.50
C LEU A 164 -13.43 -6.59 8.99
N VAL A 165 -14.12 -5.60 8.43
CA VAL A 165 -14.03 -5.33 6.99
C VAL A 165 -12.59 -4.98 6.61
N LYS A 166 -11.91 -4.13 7.37
CA LYS A 166 -10.55 -3.69 7.04
C LYS A 166 -9.54 -4.83 7.09
N ALA A 167 -9.60 -5.67 8.11
CA ALA A 167 -8.75 -6.86 8.19
C ALA A 167 -9.05 -7.85 7.05
N THR A 168 -10.33 -8.10 6.76
CA THR A 168 -10.74 -9.00 5.68
C THR A 168 -10.29 -8.50 4.31
N VAL A 169 -10.48 -7.21 4.02
CA VAL A 169 -10.04 -6.57 2.76
C VAL A 169 -8.51 -6.60 2.65
N PHE A 170 -7.79 -6.42 3.74
CA PHE A 170 -6.33 -6.55 3.72
C PHE A 170 -5.88 -7.99 3.44
N ILE A 171 -6.48 -8.97 4.11
CA ILE A 171 -6.16 -10.39 3.90
C ILE A 171 -6.48 -10.80 2.45
N TYR A 172 -7.60 -10.33 1.90
CA TYR A 172 -7.89 -10.44 0.47
C TYR A 172 -6.77 -9.82 -0.37
N ALA A 173 -6.38 -8.57 -0.08
CA ALA A 173 -5.41 -7.83 -0.87
C ALA A 173 -4.04 -8.52 -0.94
N ILE A 174 -3.50 -8.98 0.21
CA ILE A 174 -2.19 -9.64 0.29
C ILE A 174 -2.18 -11.03 -0.37
N ASN A 175 -3.31 -11.73 -0.33
CA ASN A 175 -3.44 -13.03 -0.99
C ASN A 175 -3.90 -12.92 -2.45
N SER A 176 -4.17 -11.71 -2.94
CA SER A 176 -4.60 -11.46 -4.32
C SER A 176 -3.62 -10.66 -5.17
N PHE A 177 -2.33 -10.65 -4.80
CA PHE A 177 -1.31 -9.99 -5.60
C PHE A 177 -1.00 -10.76 -6.89
N LYS A 178 -0.82 -12.10 -6.83
CA LYS A 178 -0.55 -12.91 -8.03
C LYS A 178 -1.84 -13.27 -8.78
N ASP A 179 -2.81 -13.84 -8.06
CA ASP A 179 -4.09 -14.31 -8.59
C ASP A 179 -5.23 -13.84 -7.68
N ARG A 180 -6.44 -13.57 -8.20
CA ARG A 180 -7.60 -13.16 -7.39
C ARG A 180 -8.18 -14.28 -6.53
N GLU A 181 -8.13 -15.54 -6.98
CA GLU A 181 -8.81 -16.67 -6.33
C GLU A 181 -8.32 -16.93 -4.89
N PRO A 182 -7.00 -17.01 -4.61
CA PRO A 182 -6.51 -17.20 -3.25
C PRO A 182 -6.94 -16.07 -2.30
N GLY A 183 -7.12 -14.85 -2.85
CA GLY A 183 -7.68 -13.71 -2.12
C GLY A 183 -9.07 -13.98 -1.56
N TYR A 184 -9.99 -14.48 -2.39
CA TYR A 184 -11.38 -14.75 -1.96
C TYR A 184 -11.43 -15.85 -0.90
N ILE A 185 -10.62 -16.90 -1.08
CA ILE A 185 -10.53 -18.01 -0.13
C ILE A 185 -10.02 -17.51 1.22
N ALA A 186 -8.94 -16.72 1.24
CA ALA A 186 -8.39 -16.17 2.48
C ALA A 186 -9.37 -15.24 3.21
N ALA A 187 -10.14 -14.43 2.47
CA ALA A 187 -11.19 -13.59 3.03
C ALA A 187 -12.31 -14.43 3.67
N ALA A 188 -12.77 -15.48 3.00
CA ALA A 188 -13.80 -16.39 3.51
C ALA A 188 -13.34 -17.11 4.79
N ILE A 189 -12.10 -17.61 4.82
CA ILE A 189 -11.50 -18.23 6.01
C ILE A 189 -11.46 -17.24 7.18
N THR A 190 -11.06 -15.99 6.94
CA THR A 190 -11.03 -14.95 7.97
C THR A 190 -12.40 -14.73 8.60
N LEU A 191 -13.44 -14.59 7.78
CA LEU A 191 -14.81 -14.41 8.25
C LEU A 191 -15.31 -15.64 9.03
N ALA A 192 -14.97 -16.84 8.56
CA ALA A 192 -15.32 -18.09 9.24
C ALA A 192 -14.66 -18.18 10.63
N ILE A 193 -13.37 -17.86 10.75
CA ILE A 193 -12.64 -17.86 12.03
C ILE A 193 -13.29 -16.87 13.01
N VAL A 194 -13.57 -15.64 12.58
CA VAL A 194 -14.23 -14.64 13.44
C VAL A 194 -15.62 -15.10 13.86
N GLY A 195 -16.39 -15.72 12.96
CA GLY A 195 -17.69 -16.32 13.26
C GLY A 195 -17.61 -17.45 14.28
N ILE A 196 -16.62 -18.34 14.15
CA ILE A 196 -16.39 -19.45 15.10
C ILE A 196 -16.00 -18.92 16.48
N VAL A 197 -15.08 -17.95 16.57
CA VAL A 197 -14.71 -17.33 17.85
C VAL A 197 -15.93 -16.69 18.52
N TRP A 198 -16.80 -16.04 17.74
CA TRP A 198 -18.05 -15.50 18.26
C TRP A 198 -18.98 -16.62 18.77
N LEU A 199 -19.20 -17.67 17.98
CA LEU A 199 -20.06 -18.78 18.35
C LEU A 199 -19.57 -19.49 19.62
N ILE A 200 -18.27 -19.73 19.73
CA ILE A 200 -17.66 -20.35 20.91
C ILE A 200 -17.87 -19.44 22.13
N GLY A 201 -17.56 -18.15 22.03
CA GLY A 201 -17.71 -17.23 23.17
C GLY A 201 -19.16 -17.00 23.61
N SER A 202 -20.15 -17.20 22.74
CA SER A 202 -21.56 -17.16 23.16
C SER A 202 -21.98 -18.43 23.91
N ARG A 203 -21.33 -19.57 23.64
CA ARG A 203 -21.60 -20.89 24.24
C ARG A 203 -20.83 -21.14 25.53
N ILE A 204 -19.58 -20.67 25.63
CA ILE A 204 -18.78 -20.78 26.86
C ILE A 204 -19.37 -19.82 27.91
N GLY A 205 -20.19 -20.36 28.81
CA GLY A 205 -20.73 -19.63 29.94
C GLY A 205 -19.78 -19.70 31.12
N HIS A 206 -19.12 -18.60 31.46
CA HIS A 206 -18.37 -18.46 32.71
C HIS A 206 -18.82 -17.22 33.48
N ALA A 207 -18.82 -17.36 34.80
CA ALA A 207 -19.27 -16.40 35.78
C ALA A 207 -18.50 -15.07 35.68
N ALA A 208 -19.10 -14.07 35.07
CA ALA A 208 -19.05 -12.72 35.62
C ALA A 208 -20.38 -12.48 36.33
N LYS A 209 -20.69 -13.35 37.30
CA LYS A 209 -21.67 -13.02 38.33
C LYS A 209 -20.93 -12.14 39.33
N ASP A 210 -21.52 -10.99 39.56
CA ASP A 210 -21.35 -10.11 40.71
C ASP A 210 -20.02 -9.35 40.80
N GLY A 211 -20.12 -8.03 40.64
CA GLY A 211 -19.09 -7.06 41.01
C GLY A 211 -17.79 -7.20 40.22
N PHE A 212 -17.49 -6.22 39.36
CA PHE A 212 -16.10 -5.98 39.03
C PHE A 212 -15.42 -5.59 40.36
N SER A 213 -14.78 -6.53 41.07
CA SER A 213 -13.83 -6.13 42.09
C SER A 213 -12.82 -5.25 41.36
N GLU A 214 -12.65 -4.02 41.79
CA GLU A 214 -11.57 -3.17 41.31
C GLU A 214 -10.28 -3.96 41.53
N ALA A 215 -9.79 -4.63 40.48
CA ALA A 215 -8.43 -5.12 40.48
C ALA A 215 -7.61 -3.85 40.78
N PRO A 216 -6.84 -3.82 41.89
CA PRO A 216 -6.23 -2.60 42.38
C PRO A 216 -5.50 -1.98 41.22
N ALA A 217 -5.92 -0.79 40.78
CA ALA A 217 -5.62 -0.17 39.50
C ALA A 217 -4.22 -0.59 39.02
N GLY A 218 -4.18 -1.73 38.34
CA GLY A 218 -2.93 -2.36 38.01
C GLY A 218 -2.35 -1.44 36.98
N LYS A 219 -1.27 -0.75 37.33
CA LYS A 219 -0.55 0.17 36.44
C LYS A 219 0.07 -0.63 35.29
N VAL A 220 -0.69 -1.40 34.53
CA VAL A 220 -0.39 -1.63 33.12
C VAL A 220 -0.97 -0.39 32.45
N PRO A 221 -0.18 0.70 32.42
CA PRO A 221 -0.72 2.04 32.30
C PRO A 221 -1.15 2.21 30.85
N PHE A 222 -1.96 3.22 30.57
CA PHE A 222 -2.11 3.79 29.23
C PHE A 222 -0.81 3.76 28.39
N ALA A 223 0.34 3.97 29.03
CA ALA A 223 1.68 3.82 28.46
C ALA A 223 1.95 2.47 27.77
N ALA A 224 1.56 1.33 28.36
CA ALA A 224 1.76 0.01 27.76
C ALA A 224 0.92 -0.19 26.49
N GLY A 225 -0.37 0.18 26.53
CA GLY A 225 -1.23 0.15 25.35
C GLY A 225 -0.74 1.12 24.27
N ALA A 226 -0.38 2.35 24.66
CA ALA A 226 0.22 3.32 23.75
C ALA A 226 1.53 2.80 23.13
N SER A 227 2.35 2.05 23.88
CA SER A 227 3.57 1.44 23.37
C SER A 227 3.29 0.34 22.33
N VAL A 228 2.27 -0.50 22.54
CA VAL A 228 1.85 -1.51 21.54
C VAL A 228 1.40 -0.83 20.24
N ILE A 229 0.60 0.23 20.36
CA ILE A 229 0.15 1.00 19.20
C ILE A 229 1.33 1.69 18.52
N ALA A 230 2.23 2.33 19.27
CA ALA A 230 3.42 2.97 18.73
C ALA A 230 4.33 1.95 18.02
N GLY A 231 4.48 0.75 18.58
CA GLY A 231 5.17 -0.37 17.93
C GLY A 231 4.51 -0.78 16.63
N ALA A 232 3.18 -0.91 16.59
CA ALA A 232 2.44 -1.23 15.37
C ALA A 232 2.56 -0.13 14.30
N VAL A 233 2.53 1.14 14.69
CA VAL A 233 2.76 2.30 13.81
C VAL A 233 4.19 2.25 13.25
N THR A 234 5.18 2.07 14.12
CA THR A 234 6.60 2.02 13.73
C THR A 234 6.87 0.86 12.78
N PHE A 235 6.34 -0.33 13.10
CA PHE A 235 6.42 -1.48 12.21
C PHE A 235 5.76 -1.17 10.86
N ALA A 236 4.53 -0.66 10.85
CA ALA A 236 3.82 -0.30 9.63
C ALA A 236 4.54 0.76 8.80
N MET A 237 5.24 1.69 9.44
CA MET A 237 6.12 2.66 8.76
C MET A 237 7.28 1.97 8.05
N PHE A 238 7.83 0.89 8.59
CA PHE A 238 9.00 0.22 8.02
C PHE A 238 8.67 -0.89 7.01
N VAL A 239 7.43 -1.42 7.01
CA VAL A 239 7.00 -2.49 6.10
C VAL A 239 7.21 -2.17 4.61
N PRO A 240 6.90 -0.98 4.07
CA PRO A 240 7.14 -0.70 2.66
C PRO A 240 8.62 -0.87 2.27
N TYR A 241 9.54 -0.53 3.17
CA TYR A 241 10.97 -0.77 2.96
C TYR A 241 11.32 -2.27 3.01
N ILE A 242 10.76 -3.02 3.98
CA ILE A 242 11.01 -4.47 4.08
C ILE A 242 10.54 -5.20 2.81
N LEU A 243 9.33 -4.89 2.33
CA LEU A 243 8.72 -5.59 1.21
C LEU A 243 9.28 -5.15 -0.15
N PHE A 244 9.44 -3.84 -0.35
CA PHE A 244 9.71 -3.27 -1.67
C PHE A 244 11.02 -2.49 -1.76
N LYS A 245 11.79 -2.39 -0.66
CA LYS A 245 13.02 -1.59 -0.56
C LYS A 245 12.85 -0.11 -0.91
N VAL A 246 11.61 0.38 -0.88
CA VAL A 246 11.29 1.80 -1.10
C VAL A 246 11.58 2.59 0.17
N THR A 247 12.18 3.77 0.01
CA THR A 247 12.45 4.73 1.08
C THR A 247 11.61 5.99 0.89
N PRO A 248 11.29 6.75 1.95
CA PRO A 248 10.55 8.02 1.83
C PRO A 248 11.40 9.16 1.23
N PHE A 249 12.71 8.94 1.07
CA PHE A 249 13.66 9.89 0.52
C PHE A 249 14.49 9.23 -0.57
N ALA A 250 15.02 10.02 -1.50
CA ALA A 250 16.01 9.53 -2.46
C ALA A 250 17.26 9.03 -1.72
N THR A 251 17.71 7.82 -2.04
CA THR A 251 18.89 7.18 -1.43
C THR A 251 19.71 6.49 -2.52
N GLY A 252 21.02 6.35 -2.28
CA GLY A 252 21.95 5.71 -3.22
C GLY A 252 22.73 6.71 -4.07
N ILE A 253 23.26 6.23 -5.18
CA ILE A 253 24.13 6.98 -6.09
C ILE A 253 23.26 7.68 -7.13
N LYS A 254 23.28 9.02 -7.13
CA LYS A 254 22.65 9.82 -8.18
C LYS A 254 23.50 9.78 -9.44
N VAL A 255 22.88 9.48 -10.57
CA VAL A 255 23.48 9.69 -11.89
C VAL A 255 23.33 11.15 -12.24
N GLU A 256 24.44 11.87 -12.38
CA GLU A 256 24.39 13.28 -12.79
C GLU A 256 24.14 13.39 -14.30
N GLY A 257 23.36 14.40 -14.70
CA GLY A 257 23.08 14.72 -16.08
C GLY A 257 22.27 16.01 -16.18
N ASP A 258 21.79 16.31 -17.39
CA ASP A 258 20.90 17.46 -17.62
C ASP A 258 19.65 17.36 -16.72
N PRO A 259 19.35 18.35 -15.86
CA PRO A 259 18.24 18.30 -14.91
C PRO A 259 16.87 18.00 -15.51
N GLU A 260 16.64 18.29 -16.80
CA GLU A 260 15.37 18.06 -17.47
C GLU A 260 15.23 16.62 -18.00
N ILE A 261 16.31 15.83 -17.93
CA ILE A 261 16.37 14.50 -18.54
C ILE A 261 16.44 13.43 -17.45
N SER A 262 15.49 12.50 -17.52
CA SER A 262 15.39 11.36 -16.61
C SER A 262 15.05 10.05 -17.32
N TRP A 263 15.54 9.89 -18.55
CA TRP A 263 15.32 8.74 -19.45
C TRP A 263 16.45 8.67 -20.49
N HIS A 264 16.57 7.56 -21.22
CA HIS A 264 17.58 7.41 -22.29
C HIS A 264 17.08 7.98 -23.62
N ARG A 265 17.66 9.11 -24.05
CA ARG A 265 17.31 9.76 -25.33
C ARG A 265 17.68 8.93 -26.55
N GLU A 266 18.86 8.31 -26.51
CA GLU A 266 19.43 7.60 -27.65
C GLU A 266 19.26 6.10 -27.49
N ARG A 267 19.00 5.41 -28.61
CA ARG A 267 19.04 3.94 -28.66
C ARG A 267 20.47 3.44 -28.68
N ALA A 268 20.76 2.51 -27.79
CA ALA A 268 22.05 1.84 -27.74
C ALA A 268 22.07 0.51 -28.52
N ALA A 269 20.90 -0.06 -28.84
CA ALA A 269 20.77 -1.27 -29.64
C ALA A 269 19.48 -1.27 -30.48
N GLU A 270 19.53 -1.97 -31.61
CA GLU A 270 18.33 -2.39 -32.34
C GLU A 270 17.80 -3.70 -31.75
N VAL A 271 16.48 -3.84 -31.70
CA VAL A 271 15.83 -5.07 -31.24
C VAL A 271 14.76 -5.48 -32.24
N GLU A 272 14.58 -6.79 -32.42
CA GLU A 272 13.45 -7.32 -33.17
C GLU A 272 12.17 -7.16 -32.34
N ILE A 273 11.19 -6.45 -32.92
CA ILE A 273 9.87 -6.23 -32.32
C ILE A 273 8.84 -7.06 -33.08
N THR A 274 8.23 -8.01 -32.38
CA THR A 274 7.18 -8.89 -32.95
C THR A 274 5.80 -8.50 -32.44
N ALA A 275 4.75 -8.84 -33.21
CA ALA A 275 3.36 -8.63 -32.82
C ALA A 275 3.00 -9.43 -31.54
N PRO A 276 2.13 -8.89 -30.66
CA PRO A 276 1.78 -9.55 -29.42
C PRO A 276 1.02 -10.85 -29.65
N THR A 277 1.43 -11.92 -28.98
CA THR A 277 0.68 -13.19 -28.95
C THR A 277 -0.43 -13.16 -27.89
N GLU A 278 -1.39 -14.08 -27.96
CA GLU A 278 -2.43 -14.22 -26.93
C GLU A 278 -1.83 -14.50 -25.54
N PHE A 279 -0.81 -15.36 -25.47
CA PHE A 279 -0.08 -15.62 -24.23
C PHE A 279 0.58 -14.35 -23.68
N GLU A 280 1.21 -13.54 -24.53
CA GLU A 280 1.82 -12.27 -24.13
C GLU A 280 0.79 -11.25 -23.65
N GLN A 281 -0.44 -11.27 -24.15
CA GLN A 281 -1.52 -10.42 -23.64
C GLN A 281 -1.93 -10.82 -22.22
N THR A 282 -2.04 -12.11 -21.94
CA THR A 282 -2.26 -12.62 -20.56
C THR A 282 -1.10 -12.23 -19.65
N VAL A 283 0.14 -12.46 -20.08
CA VAL A 283 1.34 -12.06 -19.32
C VAL A 283 1.38 -10.55 -19.07
N ALA A 284 0.92 -9.74 -20.01
CA ALA A 284 0.82 -8.29 -19.83
C ALA A 284 -0.10 -7.94 -18.65
N MET A 285 -1.28 -8.56 -18.61
CA MET A 285 -2.31 -8.32 -17.60
C MET A 285 -2.02 -8.94 -16.24
N GLU A 286 -1.20 -10.00 -16.17
CA GLU A 286 -0.94 -10.73 -14.93
C GLU A 286 0.42 -10.39 -14.32
N THR A 287 1.45 -10.23 -15.15
CA THR A 287 2.84 -10.08 -14.73
C THR A 287 3.41 -8.70 -15.07
N TYR A 288 3.37 -8.27 -16.34
CA TYR A 288 4.01 -7.02 -16.77
C TYR A 288 3.45 -5.77 -16.07
N LYS A 289 2.13 -5.74 -15.77
CA LYS A 289 1.50 -4.66 -15.02
C LYS A 289 2.21 -4.30 -13.70
N TRP A 290 2.95 -5.24 -13.10
CA TRP A 290 3.72 -5.00 -11.87
C TRP A 290 5.00 -4.23 -12.13
N CYS A 291 5.60 -4.35 -13.32
CA CYS A 291 6.72 -3.53 -13.76
C CYS A 291 6.27 -2.07 -13.89
N GLU A 292 5.10 -1.85 -14.47
CA GLU A 292 4.52 -0.51 -14.62
C GLU A 292 4.25 0.14 -13.26
N PHE A 293 4.04 -0.60 -12.18
CA PHE A 293 3.87 0.00 -10.86
C PHE A 293 5.08 0.85 -10.44
N CYS A 294 6.28 0.43 -10.85
CA CYS A 294 7.53 1.07 -10.49
C CYS A 294 8.19 1.83 -11.63
N HIS A 295 7.84 1.54 -12.88
CA HIS A 295 8.54 2.10 -14.04
C HIS A 295 7.59 2.81 -15.01
N THR A 296 8.11 3.84 -15.66
CA THR A 296 7.57 4.43 -16.89
C THR A 296 8.34 3.90 -18.09
N VAL A 297 7.76 3.99 -19.29
CA VAL A 297 8.36 3.43 -20.52
C VAL A 297 8.36 4.41 -21.69
N GLU A 298 7.60 5.49 -21.56
CA GLU A 298 7.41 6.53 -22.56
C GLU A 298 8.59 7.51 -22.54
N ALA A 299 8.97 8.02 -23.72
CA ALA A 299 9.96 9.08 -23.84
C ALA A 299 9.52 10.32 -23.04
N GLY A 300 10.44 10.94 -22.29
CA GLY A 300 10.15 12.13 -21.49
C GLY A 300 9.38 11.90 -20.19
N ALA A 301 8.81 10.71 -19.97
CA ALA A 301 8.08 10.43 -18.73
C ALA A 301 9.04 10.42 -17.52
N LYS A 302 8.60 11.01 -16.41
CA LYS A 302 9.38 11.06 -15.17
C LYS A 302 9.45 9.68 -14.49
N PRO A 303 10.57 9.35 -13.84
CA PRO A 303 10.70 8.10 -13.10
C PRO A 303 9.72 8.03 -11.93
N LEU A 304 9.27 6.82 -11.61
CA LEU A 304 8.46 6.53 -10.42
C LEU A 304 9.38 6.03 -9.30
N VAL A 305 9.11 4.83 -8.79
CA VAL A 305 9.97 4.13 -7.83
C VAL A 305 11.27 3.69 -8.51
N GLY A 306 11.16 3.10 -9.70
CA GLY A 306 12.23 2.72 -10.60
C GLY A 306 12.48 3.76 -11.69
N PRO A 307 13.61 3.64 -12.43
CA PRO A 307 13.95 4.52 -13.54
C PRO A 307 12.95 4.38 -14.70
N ASN A 308 12.90 5.38 -15.58
CA ASN A 308 12.25 5.22 -16.88
C ASN A 308 13.00 4.17 -17.71
N LEU A 309 12.28 3.28 -18.39
CA LEU A 309 12.84 2.16 -19.16
C LEU A 309 12.87 2.41 -20.68
N HIS A 310 12.47 3.59 -21.15
CA HIS A 310 12.57 3.96 -22.56
C HIS A 310 14.01 3.76 -23.08
N ASN A 311 14.14 3.16 -24.26
CA ASN A 311 15.41 2.80 -24.89
C ASN A 311 16.37 1.96 -24.01
N ILE A 312 15.86 1.10 -23.12
CA ILE A 312 16.70 0.33 -22.18
C ILE A 312 17.64 -0.69 -22.86
N PHE A 313 17.25 -1.27 -24.00
CA PHE A 313 18.07 -2.31 -24.63
C PHE A 313 19.38 -1.73 -25.19
N GLY A 314 20.48 -2.42 -24.90
CA GLY A 314 21.86 -1.98 -25.15
C GLY A 314 22.41 -0.99 -24.13
N GLN A 315 21.60 -0.48 -23.20
CA GLN A 315 22.07 0.50 -22.22
C GLN A 315 22.90 -0.17 -21.13
N LYS A 316 23.93 0.54 -20.69
CA LYS A 316 24.67 0.18 -19.48
C LYS A 316 23.76 0.29 -18.26
N ALA A 317 23.80 -0.69 -17.36
CA ALA A 317 22.97 -0.66 -16.16
C ALA A 317 23.28 0.57 -15.27
N GLY A 318 22.28 1.09 -14.58
CA GLY A 318 22.48 2.18 -13.61
C GLY A 318 22.84 3.54 -14.22
N THR A 319 22.40 3.86 -15.45
CA THR A 319 22.84 5.07 -16.18
C THR A 319 21.74 6.07 -16.55
N VAL A 320 20.47 5.87 -16.15
CA VAL A 320 19.43 6.88 -16.40
C VAL A 320 19.78 8.17 -15.65
N PRO A 321 19.90 9.32 -16.35
CA PRO A 321 20.25 10.59 -15.73
C PRO A 321 19.27 11.00 -14.63
N ASN A 322 19.76 11.69 -13.60
CA ASN A 322 19.02 12.20 -12.45
C ASN A 322 18.21 11.16 -11.66
N PHE A 323 18.48 9.87 -11.87
CA PHE A 323 17.93 8.79 -11.06
C PHE A 323 18.92 8.38 -9.96
N TYR A 324 18.39 7.93 -8.83
CA TYR A 324 19.17 7.41 -7.70
C TYR A 324 19.14 5.89 -7.73
N TYR A 325 20.28 5.27 -8.03
CA TYR A 325 20.43 3.81 -8.03
C TYR A 325 21.00 3.31 -6.71
N SER A 326 20.68 2.07 -6.32
CA SER A 326 21.46 1.35 -5.31
C SER A 326 22.93 1.29 -5.73
N GLU A 327 23.84 1.33 -4.75
CA GLU A 327 25.28 1.19 -4.99
C GLU A 327 25.61 -0.06 -5.84
N ALA A 328 24.94 -1.18 -5.55
CA ALA A 328 25.11 -2.44 -6.29
C ALA A 328 24.77 -2.31 -7.79
N MET A 329 23.61 -1.73 -8.12
CA MET A 329 23.19 -1.51 -9.52
C MET A 329 24.13 -0.55 -10.26
N ALA A 330 24.52 0.55 -9.61
CA ALA A 330 25.46 1.50 -10.20
C ALA A 330 26.84 0.86 -10.46
N LYS A 331 27.33 0.05 -9.52
CA LYS A 331 28.57 -0.71 -9.66
C LYS A 331 28.48 -1.77 -10.75
N ALA A 332 27.41 -2.56 -10.80
CA ALA A 332 27.19 -3.57 -11.85
C ALA A 332 27.24 -2.92 -13.23
N GLY A 333 26.61 -1.75 -13.37
CA GLY A 333 26.80 -0.87 -14.51
C GLY A 333 28.27 -0.60 -14.77
N GLN A 334 28.97 0.07 -13.86
CA GLN A 334 30.39 0.43 -13.98
C GLN A 334 31.28 -0.73 -14.43
N ASP A 335 31.04 -1.93 -13.89
CA ASP A 335 31.76 -3.18 -14.17
C ASP A 335 31.42 -3.80 -15.55
N GLY A 336 30.49 -3.21 -16.30
CA GLY A 336 30.23 -3.52 -17.70
C GLY A 336 28.89 -4.20 -17.98
N LEU A 337 27.98 -4.28 -17.00
CA LEU A 337 26.65 -4.84 -17.24
C LEU A 337 25.88 -3.97 -18.24
N VAL A 338 25.41 -4.60 -19.32
CA VAL A 338 24.57 -4.02 -20.36
C VAL A 338 23.25 -4.77 -20.40
N TRP A 339 22.14 -4.05 -20.58
CA TRP A 339 20.81 -4.65 -20.69
C TRP A 339 20.55 -5.18 -22.10
N ASP A 340 20.54 -6.49 -22.23
CA ASP A 340 20.12 -7.25 -23.40
C ASP A 340 19.12 -8.33 -22.97
N GLU A 341 18.66 -9.17 -23.89
CA GLU A 341 17.70 -10.22 -23.57
C GLU A 341 18.22 -11.23 -22.53
N GLN A 342 19.50 -11.58 -22.60
CA GLN A 342 20.10 -12.59 -21.73
C GLN A 342 20.26 -12.07 -20.30
N THR A 343 20.76 -10.84 -20.16
CA THR A 343 20.95 -10.18 -18.87
C THR A 343 19.63 -9.80 -18.23
N LEU A 344 18.63 -9.38 -19.02
CA LEU A 344 17.27 -9.16 -18.52
C LEU A 344 16.60 -10.47 -18.10
N ASP A 345 16.79 -11.58 -18.84
CA ASP A 345 16.26 -12.89 -18.43
C ASP A 345 16.82 -13.31 -17.06
N GLY A 346 18.15 -13.24 -16.90
CA GLY A 346 18.82 -13.57 -15.64
C GLY A 346 18.40 -12.64 -14.49
N PHE A 347 18.29 -11.34 -14.75
CA PHE A 347 17.91 -10.37 -13.74
C PHE A 347 16.43 -10.52 -13.31
N LEU A 348 15.51 -10.78 -14.25
CA LEU A 348 14.09 -10.95 -13.94
C LEU A 348 13.79 -12.28 -13.23
N ALA A 349 14.65 -13.29 -13.42
CA ALA A 349 14.55 -14.58 -12.74
C ALA A 349 14.80 -14.46 -11.23
N ASP A 350 15.78 -13.65 -10.82
CA ASP A 350 16.04 -13.29 -9.43
C ASP A 350 16.92 -12.02 -9.35
N PRO A 351 16.33 -10.82 -9.17
CA PRO A 351 17.10 -9.57 -9.14
C PRO A 351 18.14 -9.51 -8.02
N GLU A 352 17.82 -10.05 -6.84
CA GLU A 352 18.68 -10.00 -5.66
C GLU A 352 19.87 -10.96 -5.83
N ASN A 353 19.66 -12.13 -6.42
CA ASN A 353 20.77 -13.05 -6.71
C ASN A 353 21.62 -12.56 -7.90
N PHE A 354 21.02 -11.95 -8.92
CA PHE A 354 21.73 -11.44 -10.09
C PHE A 354 22.57 -10.20 -9.77
N ILE A 355 22.04 -9.25 -8.97
CA ILE A 355 22.78 -8.08 -8.44
C ILE A 355 22.52 -7.99 -6.93
N PRO A 356 23.35 -8.64 -6.09
CA PRO A 356 23.21 -8.58 -4.63
C PRO A 356 23.24 -7.15 -4.09
N GLY A 357 22.19 -6.75 -3.37
CA GLY A 357 22.03 -5.38 -2.87
C GLY A 357 21.36 -4.41 -3.85
N THR A 358 20.80 -4.90 -4.97
CA THR A 358 19.91 -4.09 -5.81
C THR A 358 18.70 -3.59 -5.02
N ALA A 359 18.28 -2.34 -5.27
CA ALA A 359 17.06 -1.80 -4.68
C ALA A 359 15.78 -2.33 -5.37
N MET A 360 15.89 -2.91 -6.56
CA MET A 360 14.72 -3.37 -7.32
C MET A 360 14.17 -4.67 -6.72
N ARG A 361 12.91 -4.61 -6.26
CA ARG A 361 12.10 -5.80 -5.95
C ARG A 361 10.86 -5.82 -6.82
N ILE A 362 10.67 -6.91 -7.58
CA ILE A 362 9.46 -7.10 -8.37
C ILE A 362 8.31 -7.33 -7.38
N SER A 363 7.28 -6.47 -7.42
CA SER A 363 6.20 -6.44 -6.42
C SER A 363 5.43 -7.75 -6.30
N SER A 364 5.34 -8.53 -7.38
CA SER A 364 4.74 -9.86 -7.42
C SER A 364 5.72 -11.00 -7.07
N GLY A 365 6.98 -10.69 -6.80
CA GLY A 365 8.09 -11.65 -6.70
C GLY A 365 8.79 -11.90 -8.04
N PRO A 366 9.91 -12.64 -8.04
CA PRO A 366 10.66 -12.95 -9.26
C PRO A 366 9.82 -13.68 -10.30
N VAL A 367 10.16 -13.51 -11.58
CA VAL A 367 9.47 -14.17 -12.68
C VAL A 367 10.17 -15.51 -12.93
N GLU A 368 9.75 -16.55 -12.21
CA GLU A 368 10.45 -17.84 -12.19
C GLU A 368 10.30 -18.63 -13.49
N ASP A 369 9.14 -18.53 -14.15
CA ASP A 369 8.85 -19.23 -15.40
C ASP A 369 9.60 -18.58 -16.59
N PRO A 370 10.50 -19.32 -17.28
CA PRO A 370 11.23 -18.81 -18.43
C PRO A 370 10.36 -18.36 -19.60
N GLU A 371 9.22 -19.02 -19.84
CA GLU A 371 8.30 -18.62 -20.92
C GLU A 371 7.63 -17.28 -20.61
N VAL A 372 7.23 -17.09 -19.34
CA VAL A 372 6.69 -15.81 -18.86
C VAL A 372 7.76 -14.71 -18.91
N ARG A 373 9.01 -14.99 -18.53
CA ARG A 373 10.10 -14.00 -18.66
C ARG A 373 10.34 -13.57 -20.09
N ARG A 374 10.42 -14.52 -21.02
CA ARG A 374 10.57 -14.21 -22.45
C ARG A 374 9.41 -13.34 -22.96
N ALA A 375 8.17 -13.65 -22.55
CA ALA A 375 7.02 -12.82 -22.86
C ALA A 375 7.13 -11.41 -22.26
N VAL A 376 7.57 -11.27 -21.01
CA VAL A 376 7.84 -9.97 -20.36
C VAL A 376 8.89 -9.17 -21.15
N ILE A 377 9.99 -9.80 -21.58
CA ILE A 377 11.04 -9.16 -22.36
C ILE A 377 10.52 -8.69 -23.73
N ASN A 378 9.71 -9.50 -24.42
CA ASN A 378 9.07 -9.09 -25.68
C ASN A 378 8.10 -7.92 -25.51
N ILE A 379 7.32 -7.91 -24.41
CA ILE A 379 6.48 -6.77 -24.06
C ILE A 379 7.36 -5.54 -23.79
N LEU A 380 8.46 -5.68 -23.05
CA LEU A 380 9.38 -4.60 -22.76
C LEU A 380 9.97 -4.00 -24.04
N LYS A 381 10.42 -4.82 -25.00
CA LYS A 381 10.88 -4.36 -26.32
C LYS A 381 9.83 -3.49 -26.99
N ARG A 382 8.59 -4.00 -27.13
CA ARG A 382 7.46 -3.27 -27.72
C ARG A 382 7.11 -1.96 -27.01
N ARG A 383 7.29 -1.90 -25.68
CA ARG A 383 6.88 -0.75 -24.86
C ARG A 383 7.96 0.31 -24.71
N THR A 384 9.23 -0.05 -24.91
CA THR A 384 10.37 0.82 -24.60
C THR A 384 11.21 1.20 -25.81
N MET A 385 11.12 0.43 -26.90
CA MET A 385 11.96 0.60 -28.10
C MET A 385 11.16 1.14 -29.29
N THR A 386 9.99 1.73 -29.08
CA THR A 386 9.23 2.42 -30.13
C THR A 386 9.80 3.82 -30.36
N ASP A 387 9.69 4.32 -31.60
CA ASP A 387 10.05 5.71 -31.89
C ASP A 387 9.13 6.61 -31.05
N ALA A 388 9.66 7.73 -30.55
CA ALA A 388 8.79 8.77 -30.00
C ALA A 388 7.89 9.22 -31.15
N GLU A 389 6.58 9.01 -31.05
CA GLU A 389 5.65 9.61 -31.99
C GLU A 389 5.91 11.13 -31.99
N GLU A 390 6.29 11.67 -33.16
CA GLU A 390 6.54 13.11 -33.39
C GLU A 390 5.32 13.97 -33.08
#